data_AF-A0A0V0PVU1-F1
#
_entry.id   AF-A0A0V0PVU1-F1
#
_cell.length_a   1.000
_cell.length_b   1.000
_cell.length_c   1.000
_cell.angle_alpha   90.00
_cell.angle_beta   90.00
_cell.angle_gamma   90.00
#
_symmetry.space_group_name_H-M   'P 1'
#
loop_
_entity.id
_entity.type
_entity.pdbx_description
1 polymer ?
#
loop_
_entity_poly.entity_id
_entity_poly.type
_entity_poly.pdbx_seq_one_letter_code
_entity_poly.pdbx_strand_id
1 'polypeptide(L)'
;MNAAHATFPDEKEVTLRLTIRGLTAMVAAVGCHLPAIADEKLFPEATESDDELKKLHHDAGDLCLRNPSRDVEVVVACKAMVIYGLALNERGWCHGRRNEANAQKGWHRCESGSDRFTLDHLTDF
;
A
#
# COMPACT_ATOMS: atom_id res chain seq x y z
N MET A 1 -4.89 31.59 -49.52
CA MET A 1 -6.01 30.82 -48.95
C MET A 1 -6.44 29.78 -49.97
N ASN A 2 -6.25 28.52 -49.57
CA ASN A 2 -6.79 27.24 -50.06
C ASN A 2 -6.57 26.80 -51.52
N ALA A 3 -5.57 25.93 -51.65
CA ALA A 3 -5.31 25.09 -52.81
C ALA A 3 -6.37 24.00 -52.97
N ALA A 4 -6.74 23.77 -54.23
CA ALA A 4 -7.56 22.69 -54.74
C ALA A 4 -6.75 21.40 -54.89
N HIS A 5 -7.35 20.24 -54.65
CA HIS A 5 -7.00 18.94 -55.25
C HIS A 5 -8.26 18.05 -55.11
N ALA A 6 -9.12 17.95 -56.12
CA ALA A 6 -9.00 17.14 -57.34
C ALA A 6 -8.96 15.63 -57.05
N THR A 7 -9.99 14.95 -57.54
CA THR A 7 -10.36 13.57 -57.25
C THR A 7 -10.13 12.67 -58.48
N PHE A 8 -9.72 11.41 -58.21
CA PHE A 8 -9.71 10.18 -59.06
C PHE A 8 -8.57 10.03 -60.09
N PRO A 9 -7.97 8.82 -60.28
CA PRO A 9 -8.62 7.65 -60.91
C PRO A 9 -8.31 6.29 -60.21
N ASP A 10 -9.22 5.32 -60.26
CA ASP A 10 -9.35 4.19 -61.22
C ASP A 10 -8.20 3.16 -61.22
N GLU A 11 -8.60 1.98 -60.74
CA GLU A 11 -8.10 0.60 -60.86
C GLU A 11 -6.85 0.37 -61.72
N LYS A 12 -5.74 -0.12 -61.13
CA LYS A 12 -4.94 -1.30 -61.57
C LYS A 12 -3.93 -1.74 -60.51
N GLU A 13 -3.68 -3.06 -60.51
CA GLU A 13 -2.54 -3.81 -59.94
C GLU A 13 -2.55 -4.11 -58.42
N VAL A 14 -3.09 -5.26 -58.01
CA VAL A 14 -2.49 -6.62 -58.04
C VAL A 14 -1.43 -6.79 -56.94
N THR A 15 -1.88 -7.51 -55.90
CA THR A 15 -1.09 -8.43 -55.08
C THR A 15 -0.08 -7.81 -54.10
N LEU A 16 -0.46 -7.78 -52.81
CA LEU A 16 0.29 -8.43 -51.72
C LEU A 16 -0.28 -7.95 -50.38
N ARG A 17 -1.35 -8.57 -49.88
CA ARG A 17 -1.69 -8.51 -48.45
C ARG A 17 -2.13 -9.88 -47.96
N LEU A 18 -1.09 -10.62 -47.58
CA LEU A 18 -1.01 -11.65 -46.55
C LEU A 18 -2.38 -11.98 -45.90
N THR A 19 -2.95 -13.10 -46.34
CA THR A 19 -4.18 -13.66 -45.82
C THR A 19 -4.05 -13.94 -44.33
N ILE A 20 -4.82 -13.16 -43.56
CA ILE A 20 -5.21 -13.42 -42.17
C ILE A 20 -5.92 -14.77 -42.12
N ARG A 21 -5.29 -15.79 -41.54
CA ARG A 21 -5.97 -16.97 -41.00
C ARG A 21 -5.29 -17.47 -39.73
N GLY A 22 -5.87 -17.05 -38.60
CA GLY A 22 -6.09 -17.83 -37.39
C GLY A 22 -4.95 -18.66 -36.83
N LEU A 23 -4.30 -18.12 -35.79
CA LEU A 23 -3.83 -18.96 -34.69
C LEU A 23 -4.15 -18.23 -33.38
N THR A 24 -5.26 -18.60 -32.75
CA THR A 24 -5.63 -18.15 -31.41
C THR A 24 -4.61 -18.71 -30.44
N ALA A 25 -3.68 -17.89 -29.97
CA ALA A 25 -2.76 -18.27 -28.91
C ALA A 25 -3.53 -18.37 -27.59
N MET A 26 -3.90 -19.60 -27.20
CA MET A 26 -4.28 -19.89 -25.81
C MET A 26 -3.03 -19.72 -24.94
N VAL A 27 -2.85 -18.52 -24.37
CA VAL A 27 -1.93 -18.31 -23.26
C VAL A 27 -2.55 -19.02 -22.06
N ALA A 28 -2.14 -20.27 -21.83
CA ALA A 28 -2.40 -20.92 -20.56
C ALA A 28 -1.73 -20.06 -19.48
N ALA A 29 -2.56 -19.38 -18.68
CA ALA A 29 -2.12 -18.72 -17.47
C ALA A 29 -1.61 -19.79 -16.51
N VAL A 30 -0.35 -20.19 -16.69
CA VAL A 30 0.46 -20.77 -15.61
C VAL A 30 0.58 -19.63 -14.62
N GLY A 31 -0.35 -19.60 -13.65
CA GLY A 31 -0.25 -18.75 -12.50
C GLY A 31 1.06 -19.08 -11.81
N CYS A 32 2.10 -18.28 -12.06
CA CYS A 32 3.24 -18.22 -11.19
C CYS A 32 2.70 -17.79 -9.84
N HIS A 33 2.39 -18.77 -8.98
CA HIS A 33 2.30 -18.56 -7.56
C HIS A 33 3.73 -18.26 -7.11
N LEU A 34 4.18 -17.03 -7.34
CA LEU A 34 5.32 -16.49 -6.60
C LEU A 34 4.94 -16.70 -5.13
N PRO A 35 5.72 -17.46 -4.35
CA PRO A 35 5.48 -17.52 -2.93
C PRO A 35 5.48 -16.06 -2.45
N ALA A 36 4.39 -15.64 -1.82
CA ALA A 36 4.39 -14.37 -1.11
C ALA A 36 5.57 -14.48 -0.14
N ILE A 37 6.62 -13.71 -0.39
CA ILE A 37 7.73 -13.59 0.55
C ILE A 37 7.06 -13.03 1.80
N ALA A 38 6.85 -13.89 2.80
CA ALA A 38 6.38 -13.44 4.09
C ALA A 38 7.46 -12.48 4.58
N ASP A 39 7.10 -11.21 4.69
CA ASP A 39 8.01 -10.17 5.15
C ASP A 39 8.62 -10.63 6.48
N GLU A 40 9.94 -10.48 6.62
CA GLU A 40 10.62 -10.93 7.82
C GLU A 40 10.10 -10.11 9.01
N LYS A 41 9.69 -10.79 10.08
CA LYS A 41 9.20 -10.10 11.28
C LYS A 41 10.33 -9.25 11.84
N LEU A 42 10.04 -7.97 12.06
CA LEU A 42 10.91 -6.99 12.69
C LEU A 42 11.10 -7.28 14.19
N PHE A 43 10.08 -7.86 14.84
CA PHE A 43 10.09 -8.09 16.30
C PHE A 43 9.79 -9.55 16.67
N PRO A 44 10.59 -10.53 16.21
CA PRO A 44 10.31 -11.96 16.42
C PRO A 44 10.43 -12.40 17.89
N GLU A 45 11.18 -11.64 18.71
CA GLU A 45 11.45 -11.94 20.12
C GLU A 45 10.62 -11.08 21.10
N ALA A 46 9.73 -10.21 20.60
CA ALA A 46 8.92 -9.34 21.46
C ALA A 46 8.00 -10.16 22.38
N THR A 47 8.10 -9.90 23.68
CA THR A 47 7.37 -10.62 24.74
C THR A 47 6.08 -9.96 25.16
N GLU A 48 5.90 -8.68 24.83
CA GLU A 48 4.71 -7.90 25.15
C GLU A 48 3.46 -8.54 24.54
N SER A 49 2.36 -8.57 25.28
CA SER A 49 1.04 -8.96 24.77
C SER A 49 0.46 -7.90 23.83
N ASP A 50 -0.58 -8.28 23.07
CA ASP A 50 -1.26 -7.34 22.18
C ASP A 50 -1.83 -6.13 22.94
N ASP A 51 -2.37 -6.34 24.14
CA ASP A 51 -2.98 -5.25 24.92
C ASP A 51 -1.92 -4.34 25.56
N GLU A 52 -0.77 -4.91 25.96
CA GLU A 52 0.37 -4.10 26.40
C GLU A 52 0.90 -3.24 25.26
N LEU A 53 1.08 -3.79 24.06
CA LEU A 53 1.51 -3.01 22.89
C LEU A 53 0.52 -1.89 22.53
N LYS A 54 -0.79 -2.17 22.59
CA LYS A 54 -1.83 -1.15 22.34
C LYS A 54 -1.76 -0.03 23.37
N LYS A 55 -1.51 -0.38 24.64
CA LYS A 55 -1.33 0.59 25.72
C LYS A 55 -0.07 1.43 25.51
N LEU A 56 1.06 0.80 25.22
CA LEU A 56 2.33 1.49 24.95
C LEU A 56 2.22 2.43 23.75
N HIS A 57 1.55 2.01 22.67
CA HIS A 57 1.22 2.86 21.54
C HIS A 57 0.37 4.07 21.97
N HIS A 58 -0.68 3.84 22.77
CA HIS A 58 -1.55 4.92 23.24
C HIS A 58 -0.79 5.93 24.10
N ASP A 59 -0.02 5.47 25.08
CA ASP A 59 0.75 6.32 25.99
C ASP A 59 1.80 7.16 25.21
N ALA A 60 2.48 6.55 24.24
CA ALA A 60 3.42 7.26 23.37
C ALA A 60 2.69 8.29 22.46
N GLY A 61 1.53 7.90 21.92
CA GLY A 61 0.68 8.77 21.10
C GLY A 61 0.11 9.96 21.87
N ASP A 62 -0.15 9.81 23.17
CA ASP A 62 -0.65 10.87 24.04
C ASP A 62 0.36 12.03 24.16
N LEU A 63 1.65 11.72 24.19
CA LEU A 63 2.71 12.73 24.15
C LEU A 63 2.95 13.24 22.72
N CYS A 64 3.06 12.33 21.73
CA CYS A 64 3.35 12.69 20.35
C CYS A 64 2.28 13.58 19.70
N LEU A 65 1.00 13.17 19.78
CA LEU A 65 -0.08 13.79 18.99
C LEU A 65 -0.64 15.06 19.63
N ARG A 66 -0.40 15.27 20.93
CA ARG A 66 -0.91 16.43 21.69
C ARG A 66 0.13 17.52 21.90
N ASN A 67 1.39 17.28 21.52
CA ASN A 67 2.49 18.22 21.71
C ASN A 67 3.12 18.60 20.36
N PRO A 68 3.02 19.88 19.91
CA PRO A 68 3.64 20.32 18.67
C PRO A 68 5.15 20.60 18.78
N SER A 69 5.75 20.41 19.97
CA SER A 69 7.18 20.62 20.19
C SER A 69 8.05 19.65 19.38
N ARG A 70 9.29 20.07 19.08
CA ARG A 70 10.34 19.21 18.50
C ARG A 70 11.38 18.79 19.55
N ASP A 71 11.04 18.91 20.83
CA ASP A 71 11.87 18.39 21.89
C ASP A 71 12.14 16.90 21.69
N VAL A 72 13.36 16.48 22.03
CA VAL A 72 13.82 15.10 21.79
C VAL A 72 12.86 14.07 22.39
N GLU A 73 12.28 14.34 23.56
CA GLU A 73 11.30 13.46 24.20
C GLU A 73 10.03 13.27 23.36
N VAL A 74 9.54 14.32 22.69
CA VAL A 74 8.35 14.28 21.83
C VAL A 74 8.66 13.50 20.56
N VAL A 75 9.82 13.75 19.96
CA VAL A 75 10.31 13.00 18.79
C VAL A 75 10.41 11.51 19.15
N VAL A 76 11.04 11.16 20.26
CA VAL A 76 11.14 9.77 20.74
C VAL A 76 9.76 9.15 20.93
N ALA A 77 8.81 9.87 21.53
CA ALA A 77 7.44 9.38 21.70
C ALA A 77 6.76 9.10 20.36
N CYS A 78 6.91 9.98 19.37
CA CYS A 78 6.36 9.75 18.03
C CYS A 78 6.95 8.50 17.37
N LYS A 79 8.26 8.28 17.51
CA LYS A 79 8.91 7.07 16.97
C LYS A 79 8.50 5.81 17.72
N ALA A 80 8.42 5.87 19.04
CA ALA A 80 7.93 4.76 19.86
C ALA A 80 6.51 4.36 19.46
N MET A 81 5.60 5.34 19.26
CA MET A 81 4.24 5.09 18.77
C MET A 81 4.25 4.29 17.45
N VAL A 82 5.08 4.67 16.48
CA VAL A 82 5.22 3.94 15.20
C VAL A 82 5.76 2.53 15.41
N ILE A 83 6.79 2.35 16.25
CA ILE A 83 7.38 1.03 16.55
C ILE A 83 6.35 0.07 17.15
N TYR A 84 5.59 0.50 18.16
CA TYR A 84 4.53 -0.33 18.73
C TYR A 84 3.42 -0.64 17.71
N GLY A 85 3.11 0.31 16.83
CA GLY A 85 2.20 0.11 15.70
C GLY A 85 2.69 -0.96 14.71
N LEU A 86 3.97 -0.94 14.36
CA LEU A 86 4.59 -1.96 13.50
C LEU A 86 4.54 -3.35 14.13
N ALA A 87 4.86 -3.47 15.43
CA ALA A 87 4.74 -4.73 16.15
C ALA A 87 3.29 -5.27 16.16
N LEU A 88 2.30 -4.38 16.27
CA LEU A 88 0.88 -4.74 16.18
C LEU A 88 0.46 -5.15 14.76
N ASN A 89 1.00 -4.50 13.72
CA ASN A 89 0.75 -4.90 12.33
C ASN A 89 1.19 -6.34 12.04
N GLU A 90 2.37 -6.76 12.56
CA GLU A 90 2.87 -8.14 12.41
C GLU A 90 1.96 -9.19 13.07
N ARG A 91 1.15 -8.73 14.03
CA ARG A 91 0.15 -9.53 14.75
C ARG A 91 -1.27 -9.36 14.17
N GLY A 92 -1.38 -8.70 13.02
CA GLY A 92 -2.63 -8.49 12.29
C GLY A 92 -3.56 -7.48 12.95
N TRP A 93 -3.03 -6.53 13.72
CA TRP A 93 -3.77 -5.40 14.30
C TRP A 93 -3.43 -4.10 13.58
N CYS A 94 -4.47 -3.36 13.19
CA CYS A 94 -4.36 -2.07 12.51
C CYS A 94 -5.14 -1.01 13.31
N HIS A 95 -4.68 0.24 13.28
CA HIS A 95 -5.27 1.35 14.01
C HIS A 95 -5.85 2.38 13.05
N GLY A 96 -7.14 2.70 13.18
CA GLY A 96 -7.77 3.66 12.27
C GLY A 96 -9.28 3.57 12.20
N ARG A 97 -9.83 4.11 11.11
CA ARG A 97 -11.27 4.23 10.86
C ARG A 97 -11.81 2.91 10.32
N ARG A 98 -12.85 2.34 10.93
CA ARG A 98 -13.54 1.20 10.30
C ARG A 98 -14.62 1.63 9.30
N ASN A 99 -15.45 2.63 9.60
CA ASN A 99 -16.50 3.23 8.74
C ASN A 99 -17.13 4.45 9.44
N GLU A 100 -16.76 5.70 9.14
CA GLU A 100 -17.08 6.84 10.01
C GLU A 100 -18.20 7.80 9.57
N ALA A 101 -18.96 8.28 10.57
CA ALA A 101 -19.04 9.72 10.81
C ALA A 101 -18.74 9.99 12.30
N ASN A 102 -17.61 10.68 12.55
CA ASN A 102 -16.95 11.00 13.84
C ASN A 102 -15.95 9.95 14.39
N ALA A 103 -14.81 9.86 13.70
CA ALA A 103 -13.45 9.77 14.27
C ALA A 103 -13.13 8.65 15.28
N GLN A 104 -13.83 7.51 15.26
CA GLN A 104 -13.45 6.37 16.09
C GLN A 104 -12.20 5.69 15.52
N LYS A 105 -11.03 6.25 15.84
CA LYS A 105 -9.74 5.58 15.67
C LYS A 105 -9.60 4.52 16.76
N GLY A 106 -9.54 3.26 16.34
CA GLY A 106 -9.39 2.14 17.27
C GLY A 106 -8.69 0.96 16.64
N TRP A 107 -8.20 0.07 17.49
CA TRP A 107 -7.56 -1.18 17.08
C TRP A 107 -8.59 -2.15 16.51
N HIS A 108 -8.28 -2.70 15.34
CA HIS A 108 -9.10 -3.69 14.66
C HIS A 108 -8.20 -4.70 13.94
N ARG A 109 -8.77 -5.85 13.55
CA ARG A 109 -8.03 -6.79 12.70
C ARG A 109 -7.77 -6.16 11.34
N CYS A 110 -6.54 -6.25 10.88
CA CYS A 110 -6.17 -5.72 9.58
C CYS A 110 -6.97 -6.41 8.47
N GLU A 111 -7.57 -5.61 7.60
CA GLU A 111 -8.23 -6.02 6.36
C GLU A 111 -7.38 -5.55 5.17
N SER A 112 -7.76 -5.88 3.93
CA SER A 112 -7.00 -5.50 2.73
C SER A 112 -6.87 -3.98 2.57
N GLY A 113 -7.87 -3.22 3.03
CA GLY A 113 -7.90 -1.76 3.00
C GLY A 113 -7.49 -1.08 4.31
N SER A 114 -7.00 -1.83 5.31
CA SER A 114 -6.56 -1.21 6.57
C SER A 114 -5.25 -0.44 6.38
N ASP A 115 -5.23 0.79 6.88
CA ASP A 115 -3.99 1.56 7.03
C ASP A 115 -3.05 0.85 8.00
N ARG A 116 -1.77 0.86 7.66
CA ARG A 116 -0.69 0.17 8.37
C ARG A 116 0.45 1.15 8.63
N PHE A 117 1.04 1.06 9.82
CA PHE A 117 2.33 1.67 10.11
C PHE A 117 3.44 1.17 9.16
N THR A 118 4.39 2.04 8.86
CA THR A 118 5.47 1.81 7.89
C THR A 118 6.81 2.31 8.45
N LEU A 119 7.91 1.72 7.96
CA LEU A 119 9.27 2.00 8.46
C LEU A 119 9.82 3.37 8.04
N ASP A 120 9.35 3.94 6.93
CA ASP A 120 9.72 5.27 6.46
C ASP A 120 9.46 6.35 7.51
N HIS A 121 8.37 6.23 8.25
CA HIS A 121 8.03 7.11 9.36
C HIS A 121 9.02 7.06 10.53
N LEU A 122 9.97 6.11 10.56
CA LEU A 122 11.02 6.09 11.59
C LEU A 122 12.14 7.09 11.31
N THR A 123 12.34 7.52 10.06
CA THR A 123 13.45 8.42 9.69
C THR A 123 13.06 9.90 9.53
N ASP A 124 11.77 10.23 9.64
CA ASP A 124 11.27 11.61 9.48
C ASP A 124 11.49 12.45 10.76
N PHE A 125 12.20 13.59 10.70
CA PHE A 125 12.49 14.43 11.87
C PHE A 125 11.98 15.87 11.75
#